data_AF-A0A0M7CET4-F1
#
_entry.id   AF-A0A0M7CET4-F1
#
_cell.length_a   1.000
_cell.length_b   1.000
_cell.length_c   1.000
_cell.angle_alpha   90.00
_cell.angle_beta   90.00
_cell.angle_gamma   90.00
#
_symmetry.space_group_name_H-M   'P 1'
#
loop_
_entity.id
_entity.type
_entity.pdbx_description
1 polymer ?
#
loop_
_entity_poly.entity_id
_entity_poly.type
_entity_poly.pdbx_seq_one_letter_code
_entity_poly.pdbx_strand_id
1 'polypeptide(L)'
;MTVNVEALIHSFGKSYQNLVDAELIPYKTPPTGFSGDPDLSLNMALEGIYLSFRREGRILQEITAILLRPEIKGWHFPNKLPFGLKSEMSRQWIHEHFGEPLRSSPPKTIMRRALGWVDLFDAATGDIPVSMQIDYDVMDNALSVTFMPTSEHRW
;
A
#
# COMPACT_ATOMS: atom_id res chain seq x y z
N MET A 1 10.50 10.82 10.95
CA MET A 1 10.65 11.34 9.57
C MET A 1 9.38 11.00 8.84
N THR A 2 8.82 11.92 8.06
CA THR A 2 7.58 11.67 7.32
C THR A 2 7.94 11.16 5.93
N VAL A 3 7.32 10.07 5.50
CA VAL A 3 7.49 9.51 4.16
C VAL A 3 6.48 10.15 3.21
N ASN A 4 6.97 10.65 2.08
CA ASN A 4 6.12 11.16 1.02
C ASN A 4 5.63 9.99 0.16
N VAL A 5 4.43 9.49 0.47
CA VAL A 5 3.82 8.34 -0.23
C VAL A 5 3.58 8.64 -1.71
N GLU A 6 3.20 9.87 -2.05
CA GLU A 6 2.99 10.29 -3.45
C GLU A 6 4.29 10.22 -4.26
N ALA A 7 5.40 10.72 -3.70
CA ALA A 7 6.71 10.64 -4.35
C ALA A 7 7.20 9.20 -4.52
N LEU A 8 6.86 8.30 -3.59
CA LEU A 8 7.14 6.88 -3.75
C LEU A 8 6.34 6.26 -4.90
N ILE A 9 5.05 6.60 -5.03
CA ILE A 9 4.20 6.14 -6.14
C ILE A 9 4.77 6.60 -7.49
N HIS A 10 5.20 7.85 -7.59
CA HIS A 10 5.90 8.36 -8.79
C HIS A 10 7.26 7.68 -9.06
N SER A 11 7.78 6.92 -8.09
CA SER A 11 9.02 6.17 -8.19
C SER A 11 8.82 4.68 -8.52
N PHE A 12 7.60 4.25 -8.87
CA PHE A 12 7.39 2.91 -9.41
C PHE A 12 8.32 2.63 -10.60
N GLY A 13 8.86 1.42 -10.67
CA GLY A 13 9.84 1.05 -11.69
C GLY A 13 11.28 1.54 -11.41
N LYS A 14 11.51 2.33 -10.36
CA LYS A 14 12.87 2.71 -9.91
C LYS A 14 13.47 1.66 -8.97
N SER A 15 14.79 1.59 -8.93
CA SER A 15 15.50 0.67 -8.02
C SER A 15 15.51 1.19 -6.59
N TYR A 16 15.70 0.30 -5.62
CA TYR A 16 15.95 0.66 -4.22
C TYR A 16 17.05 1.74 -4.07
N GLN A 17 18.14 1.63 -4.83
CA GLN A 17 19.24 2.60 -4.75
C GLN A 17 18.77 4.00 -5.18
N ASN A 18 17.93 4.11 -6.21
CA ASN A 18 17.37 5.39 -6.62
C ASN A 18 16.50 6.02 -5.52
N LEU A 19 15.76 5.21 -4.75
CA LEU A 19 14.96 5.72 -3.63
C LEU A 19 15.83 6.23 -2.48
N VAL A 20 16.95 5.55 -2.20
CA VAL A 20 17.94 5.98 -1.21
C VAL A 20 18.62 7.27 -1.65
N ASP A 21 19.08 7.33 -2.91
CA ASP A 21 19.79 8.49 -3.46
C ASP A 21 18.90 9.74 -3.53
N ALA A 22 17.59 9.54 -3.77
CA ALA A 22 16.59 10.61 -3.74
C ALA A 22 16.05 10.92 -2.33
N GLU A 23 16.61 10.28 -1.29
CA GLU A 23 16.22 10.44 0.12
C GLU A 23 14.71 10.20 0.39
N LEU A 24 14.06 9.37 -0.43
CA LEU A 24 12.62 9.07 -0.32
C LEU A 24 12.30 8.07 0.80
N ILE A 25 13.30 7.29 1.21
CA ILE A 25 13.17 6.31 2.30
C ILE A 25 14.22 6.57 3.38
N PRO A 26 13.86 6.48 4.68
CA PRO A 26 14.81 6.68 5.78
C PRO A 26 15.73 5.48 6.01
N TYR A 27 15.38 4.32 5.47
CA TYR A 27 16.08 3.06 5.73
C TYR A 27 17.22 2.86 4.75
N LYS A 28 18.43 2.64 5.29
CA LYS A 28 19.61 2.22 4.52
C LYS A 28 19.76 0.70 4.41
N THR A 29 18.96 -0.04 5.18
CA THR A 29 18.91 -1.50 5.11
C THR A 29 18.23 -1.91 3.80
N PRO A 30 18.90 -2.67 2.92
CA PRO A 30 18.31 -3.13 1.66
C PRO A 30 17.08 -4.01 1.87
N PRO A 31 16.14 -4.06 0.90
CA PRO A 31 14.99 -4.97 0.97
C PRO A 31 15.47 -6.42 0.98
N THR A 32 14.77 -7.26 1.75
CA THR A 32 15.12 -8.66 2.01
C THR A 32 13.96 -9.59 1.64
N GLY A 33 14.26 -10.85 1.33
CA GLY A 33 13.25 -11.86 1.03
C GLY A 33 13.86 -13.26 1.09
N PHE A 34 13.02 -14.30 1.14
CA PHE A 34 13.47 -15.68 1.22
C PHE A 34 14.20 -16.10 -0.07
N SER A 35 15.10 -17.08 0.01
CA SER A 35 15.75 -17.60 -1.21
C SER A 35 14.71 -18.22 -2.14
N GLY A 36 14.73 -17.84 -3.42
CA GLY A 36 13.77 -18.30 -4.43
C GLY A 36 12.47 -17.49 -4.54
N ASP A 37 12.21 -16.58 -3.60
CA ASP A 37 11.08 -15.65 -3.69
C ASP A 37 11.33 -14.61 -4.80
N PRO A 38 10.45 -14.45 -5.80
CA PRO A 38 10.63 -13.42 -6.83
C PRO A 38 10.66 -11.99 -6.26
N ASP A 39 10.16 -11.81 -5.04
CA ASP A 39 9.99 -10.50 -4.42
C ASP A 39 10.95 -10.31 -3.24
N LEU A 40 11.24 -9.04 -2.96
CA LEU A 40 11.95 -8.56 -1.79
C LEU A 40 11.09 -7.50 -1.12
N SER A 41 11.18 -7.40 0.19
CA SER A 41 10.36 -6.47 0.95
C SER A 41 11.18 -5.60 1.90
N LEU A 42 10.63 -4.41 2.17
CA LEU A 42 11.11 -3.49 3.19
C LEU A 42 9.92 -3.01 4.01
N ASN A 43 9.89 -3.42 5.28
CA ASN A 43 8.84 -3.02 6.22
C ASN A 43 9.30 -1.80 7.03
N MET A 44 8.81 -0.62 6.67
CA MET A 44 9.02 0.65 7.37
C MET A 44 7.93 0.82 8.44
N ALA A 45 8.04 -0.02 9.48
CA ALA A 45 6.95 -0.23 10.43
C ALA A 45 6.56 1.04 11.21
N LEU A 46 7.53 1.92 11.52
CA LEU A 46 7.27 3.17 12.24
C LEU A 46 6.50 4.18 11.39
N GLU A 47 6.72 4.14 10.08
CA GLU A 47 6.06 4.96 9.07
C GLU A 47 4.73 4.34 8.62
N GLY A 48 4.46 3.09 8.99
CA GLY A 48 3.27 2.38 8.53
C GLY A 48 3.31 2.07 7.04
N ILE A 49 4.50 2.00 6.42
CA ILE A 49 4.66 1.73 4.99
C ILE A 49 5.37 0.40 4.79
N TYR A 50 4.86 -0.41 3.88
CA TYR A 50 5.51 -1.60 3.37
C TYR A 50 5.80 -1.42 1.88
N LEU A 51 7.02 -1.75 1.47
CA LEU A 51 7.46 -1.67 0.08
C LEU A 51 7.79 -3.07 -0.43
N SER A 52 7.24 -3.42 -1.59
CA SER A 52 7.61 -4.62 -2.34
C SER A 52 8.45 -4.26 -3.55
N PHE A 53 9.48 -5.06 -3.80
CA PHE A 53 10.41 -4.91 -4.90
C PHE A 53 10.54 -6.23 -5.65
N ARG A 54 10.62 -6.16 -6.99
CA ARG A 54 11.09 -7.30 -7.78
C ARG A 54 12.53 -7.58 -7.42
N ARG A 55 12.87 -8.85 -7.18
CA ARG A 55 14.24 -9.26 -6.82
C ARG A 55 15.24 -8.85 -7.88
N GLU A 56 14.91 -9.09 -9.14
CA GLU A 56 15.74 -8.65 -10.26
C GLU A 56 15.73 -7.12 -10.32
N GLY A 57 16.91 -6.52 -10.15
CA GLY A 57 17.08 -5.07 -10.15
C GLY A 57 16.58 -4.33 -8.90
N ARG A 58 15.98 -5.03 -7.91
CA ARG A 58 15.38 -4.42 -6.70
C ARG A 58 14.43 -3.28 -7.08
N ILE A 59 13.53 -3.56 -8.02
CA ILE A 59 12.65 -2.56 -8.63
C ILE A 59 11.35 -2.43 -7.86
N LEU A 60 11.00 -1.22 -7.43
CA LEU A 60 9.78 -0.95 -6.68
C LEU A 60 8.54 -1.29 -7.53
N GLN A 61 7.67 -2.15 -6.99
CA GLN A 61 6.47 -2.63 -7.68
C GLN A 61 5.18 -2.43 -6.87
N GLU A 62 5.27 -2.36 -5.54
CA GLU A 62 4.08 -2.20 -4.68
C GLU A 62 4.42 -1.35 -3.45
N ILE A 63 3.46 -0.52 -3.04
CA ILE A 63 3.53 0.29 -1.83
C ILE A 63 2.24 0.06 -1.04
N THR A 64 2.33 -0.45 0.18
CA THR A 64 1.19 -0.60 1.09
C THR A 64 1.30 0.38 2.25
N ALA A 65 0.32 1.26 2.39
CA ALA A 65 0.10 2.07 3.57
C ALA A 65 -0.79 1.31 4.55
N ILE A 66 -0.26 0.96 5.72
CA ILE A 66 -0.95 0.24 6.79
C ILE A 66 -1.59 1.28 7.71
N LEU A 67 -2.88 1.52 7.50
CA LEU A 67 -3.64 2.59 8.17
C LEU A 67 -3.98 2.20 9.60
N LEU A 68 -4.50 0.99 9.80
CA LEU A 68 -4.88 0.46 11.10
C LEU A 68 -3.94 -0.69 11.51
N ARG A 69 -3.51 -0.64 12.78
CA ARG A 69 -2.74 -1.69 13.45
C ARG A 69 -3.39 -1.98 14.80
N PRO A 70 -4.46 -2.80 14.85
CA PRO A 70 -5.22 -3.04 16.08
C PRO A 70 -4.36 -3.63 17.21
N GLU A 71 -3.24 -4.27 16.87
CA GLU A 71 -2.26 -4.80 17.81
C GLU A 71 -1.40 -3.72 18.51
N ILE A 72 -1.38 -2.48 17.99
CA ILE A 72 -0.60 -1.37 18.55
C ILE A 72 -1.55 -0.32 19.16
N LYS A 73 -1.52 -0.20 20.49
CA LYS A 73 -2.34 0.77 21.21
C LYS A 73 -1.97 2.21 20.82
N GLY A 74 -2.97 3.00 20.40
CA GLY A 74 -2.79 4.40 20.03
C GLY A 74 -2.06 4.61 18.70
N TRP A 75 -2.04 3.59 17.84
CA TRP A 75 -1.54 3.72 16.48
C TRP A 75 -2.36 4.73 15.69
N HIS A 76 -1.66 5.66 15.04
CA HIS A 76 -2.22 6.57 14.05
C HIS A 76 -1.23 6.60 12.88
N PHE A 77 -1.75 6.51 11.65
CA PHE A 77 -0.90 6.56 10.47
C PHE A 77 -0.16 7.92 10.38
N PRO A 78 1.18 7.95 10.38
CA PRO A 78 1.94 9.19 10.61
C PRO A 78 2.20 10.02 9.35
N ASN A 79 1.82 9.52 8.17
CA ASN A 79 2.12 10.16 6.89
C ASN A 79 0.86 10.71 6.21
N LYS A 80 1.07 11.68 5.31
CA LYS A 80 -0.01 12.16 4.44
C LYS A 80 -0.23 11.15 3.32
N LEU A 81 -1.48 10.76 3.10
CA LEU A 81 -1.86 9.92 1.96
C LEU A 81 -2.11 10.78 0.70
N PRO A 82 -1.84 10.22 -0.49
CA PRO A 82 -2.09 10.89 -1.76
C PRO A 82 -3.58 10.83 -2.15
N PHE A 83 -3.93 11.50 -3.25
CA PHE A 83 -5.24 11.40 -3.92
C PHE A 83 -6.47 11.72 -3.05
N GLY A 84 -6.30 12.52 -2.00
CA GLY A 84 -7.39 12.91 -1.11
C GLY A 84 -7.81 11.83 -0.10
N LEU A 85 -7.07 10.72 -0.03
CA LEU A 85 -7.27 9.70 1.00
C LEU A 85 -6.99 10.26 2.40
N LYS A 86 -7.68 9.69 3.39
CA LYS A 86 -7.51 10.00 4.82
C LYS A 86 -6.98 8.78 5.55
N SER A 87 -6.33 8.98 6.69
CA SER A 87 -5.83 7.87 7.52
C SER A 87 -6.96 7.05 8.16
N GLU A 88 -8.12 7.66 8.35
CA GLU A 88 -9.31 7.04 8.93
C GLU A 88 -10.45 7.16 7.92
N MET A 89 -10.84 6.03 7.34
CA MET A 89 -11.86 5.97 6.29
C MET A 89 -12.72 4.73 6.53
N SER A 90 -14.05 4.90 6.49
CA SER A 90 -14.96 3.78 6.34
C SER A 90 -15.11 3.43 4.85
N ARG A 91 -15.54 2.21 4.57
CA ARG A 91 -15.89 1.77 3.22
C ARG A 91 -16.96 2.66 2.59
N GLN A 92 -17.96 3.06 3.37
CA GLN A 92 -18.98 4.01 2.94
C GLN A 92 -18.36 5.35 2.49
N TRP A 93 -17.46 5.93 3.31
CA TRP A 93 -16.81 7.20 2.96
C TRP A 93 -16.00 7.06 1.66
N ILE A 94 -15.30 5.94 1.47
CA ILE A 94 -14.54 5.66 0.25
C ILE A 94 -15.47 5.63 -0.95
N HIS A 95 -16.58 4.91 -0.89
CA HIS A 95 -17.52 4.82 -2.02
C HIS A 95 -18.18 6.17 -2.32
N GLU A 96 -18.47 6.97 -1.31
CA GLU A 96 -19.00 8.33 -1.48
C GLU A 96 -17.99 9.27 -2.17
N HIS A 97 -16.69 9.08 -1.97
CA HIS A 97 -15.64 9.98 -2.48
C HIS A 97 -14.99 9.50 -3.78
N PHE A 98 -14.89 8.19 -3.98
CA PHE A 98 -14.23 7.56 -5.13
C PHE A 98 -15.20 6.83 -6.07
N GLY A 99 -16.48 6.70 -5.69
CA GLY A 99 -17.49 5.99 -6.45
C GLY A 99 -17.44 4.48 -6.26
N GLU A 100 -18.05 3.75 -7.20
CA GLU A 100 -18.07 2.29 -7.18
C GLU A 100 -16.68 1.70 -7.53
N PRO A 101 -16.23 0.67 -6.82
CA PRO A 101 -14.97 0.01 -7.14
C PRO A 101 -15.05 -0.75 -8.46
N LEU A 102 -13.91 -0.85 -9.15
CA LEU A 102 -13.75 -1.69 -10.35
C LEU A 102 -14.01 -3.16 -10.04
N ARG A 103 -13.57 -3.60 -8.85
CA ARG A 103 -13.78 -4.95 -8.33
C ARG A 103 -13.94 -4.89 -6.83
N SER A 104 -14.77 -5.78 -6.29
CA SER A 104 -14.98 -5.91 -4.86
C SER A 104 -15.04 -7.40 -4.48
N SER A 105 -14.27 -7.77 -3.45
CA SER A 105 -14.33 -9.10 -2.83
C SER A 105 -15.05 -9.01 -1.49
N PRO A 106 -16.08 -9.85 -1.25
CA PRO A 106 -16.79 -9.86 0.02
C PRO A 106 -15.94 -10.42 1.17
N PRO A 107 -16.31 -10.11 2.43
CA PRO A 107 -15.69 -10.67 3.61
C PRO A 107 -15.70 -12.19 3.57
N LYS A 108 -14.60 -12.78 4.03
CA LYS A 108 -14.45 -14.24 4.06
C LYS A 108 -13.72 -14.69 5.31
N THR A 109 -14.03 -15.89 5.77
CA THR A 109 -13.30 -16.53 6.87
C THR A 109 -12.35 -17.57 6.31
N ILE A 110 -11.05 -17.41 6.57
CA ILE A 110 -10.01 -18.37 6.17
C ILE A 110 -9.30 -18.84 7.44
N MET A 111 -9.22 -20.16 7.65
CA MET A 111 -8.53 -20.75 8.82
C MET A 111 -8.90 -20.08 10.16
N ARG A 112 -10.21 -19.83 10.38
CA ARG A 112 -10.79 -19.14 11.55
C ARG A 112 -10.44 -17.64 11.71
N ARG A 113 -9.77 -17.04 10.74
CA ARG A 113 -9.56 -15.59 10.67
C ARG A 113 -10.60 -14.95 9.76
N ALA A 114 -11.36 -14.01 10.31
CA ALA A 114 -12.27 -13.19 9.53
C ALA A 114 -11.48 -12.09 8.79
N LEU A 115 -11.71 -11.96 7.49
CA LEU A 115 -11.17 -10.92 6.62
C LEU A 115 -12.34 -10.06 6.16
N GLY A 116 -12.16 -8.74 6.14
CA GLY A 116 -13.16 -7.79 5.64
C GLY A 116 -13.22 -7.77 4.10
N TRP A 117 -13.84 -6.72 3.58
CA TRP A 117 -13.89 -6.47 2.14
C TRP A 117 -12.51 -6.21 1.56
N VAL A 118 -12.40 -6.35 0.23
CA VAL A 118 -11.29 -5.78 -0.55
C VAL A 118 -11.89 -5.09 -1.76
N ASP A 119 -11.62 -3.80 -1.93
CA ASP A 119 -12.08 -3.02 -3.08
C ASP A 119 -10.89 -2.56 -3.93
N LEU A 120 -11.09 -2.51 -5.24
CA LEU A 120 -10.09 -2.05 -6.21
C LEU A 120 -10.61 -0.83 -6.97
N PHE A 121 -9.76 0.19 -7.09
CA PHE A 121 -10.02 1.43 -7.81
C PHE A 121 -8.86 1.76 -8.75
N ASP A 122 -9.12 2.61 -9.74
CA ASP A 122 -8.04 3.33 -10.42
C ASP A 122 -7.64 4.55 -9.59
N ALA A 123 -6.35 4.72 -9.34
CA ALA A 123 -5.82 5.93 -8.75
C ALA A 123 -5.60 6.96 -9.85
N ALA A 124 -6.21 8.14 -9.74
CA ALA A 124 -5.97 9.26 -10.65
C ALA A 124 -4.52 9.75 -10.51
N THR A 125 -3.63 9.17 -11.32
CA THR A 125 -2.19 9.42 -11.35
C THR A 125 -1.85 9.89 -12.75
N GLY A 126 -1.31 11.10 -12.89
CA GLY A 126 -1.16 11.76 -14.18
C GLY A 126 -0.35 10.97 -15.21
N ASP A 127 0.83 10.49 -14.82
CA ASP A 127 1.82 9.96 -15.78
C ASP A 127 1.92 8.42 -15.79
N ILE A 128 1.50 7.74 -14.73
CA ILE A 128 1.63 6.28 -14.58
C ILE A 128 0.27 5.73 -14.17
N PRO A 129 -0.33 4.77 -14.91
CA PRO A 129 -1.56 4.14 -14.46
C PRO A 129 -1.28 3.32 -13.21
N VAL A 130 -1.86 3.76 -12.09
CA VAL A 130 -1.73 3.11 -10.78
C VAL A 130 -3.11 2.62 -10.36
N SER A 131 -3.18 1.37 -9.92
CA SER A 131 -4.36 0.83 -9.25
C SER A 131 -4.20 0.97 -7.74
N MET A 132 -5.32 1.20 -7.07
CA MET A 132 -5.43 1.34 -5.62
C MET A 132 -6.34 0.24 -5.09
N GLN A 133 -5.77 -0.67 -4.31
CA GLN A 133 -6.51 -1.68 -3.58
C GLN A 133 -6.67 -1.24 -2.12
N ILE A 134 -7.88 -1.36 -1.58
CA ILE A 134 -8.18 -1.05 -0.19
C ILE A 134 -8.69 -2.32 0.48
N ASP A 135 -7.97 -2.74 1.52
CA ASP A 135 -8.36 -3.85 2.37
C ASP A 135 -9.08 -3.28 3.59
N TYR A 136 -10.20 -3.89 3.98
CA TYR A 136 -11.01 -3.46 5.11
C TYR A 136 -10.92 -4.45 6.26
N ASP A 137 -11.09 -3.94 7.48
CA ASP A 137 -11.38 -4.78 8.64
C ASP A 137 -12.83 -5.29 8.61
N VAL A 138 -13.20 -6.10 9.60
CA VAL A 138 -14.56 -6.67 9.70
C VAL A 138 -15.63 -5.65 10.12
N MET A 139 -15.22 -4.43 10.45
CA MET A 139 -16.07 -3.30 10.80
C MET A 139 -16.14 -2.27 9.66
N ASP A 140 -15.70 -2.66 8.46
CA ASP A 140 -15.66 -1.85 7.25
C ASP A 140 -14.79 -0.58 7.35
N ASN A 141 -13.78 -0.58 8.23
CA ASN A 141 -12.76 0.47 8.24
C ASN A 141 -11.58 0.09 7.35
N ALA A 142 -11.02 1.05 6.63
CA ALA A 142 -9.85 0.85 5.79
C ALA A 142 -8.65 0.41 6.67
N LEU A 143 -8.23 -0.84 6.50
CA LEU A 143 -7.09 -1.44 7.20
C LEU A 143 -5.79 -1.01 6.54
N SER A 144 -5.74 -1.10 5.20
CA SER A 144 -4.58 -0.70 4.41
C SER A 144 -4.96 -0.28 3.00
N VAL A 145 -4.10 0.53 2.38
CA VAL A 145 -4.20 0.92 0.98
C VAL A 145 -2.93 0.49 0.26
N THR A 146 -3.07 -0.29 -0.79
CA THR A 146 -1.97 -0.77 -1.64
C THR A 146 -2.02 -0.10 -3.00
N PHE A 147 -0.92 0.52 -3.38
CA PHE A 147 -0.70 1.11 -4.71
C PHE A 147 0.22 0.20 -5.52
N MET A 148 -0.13 0.01 -6.78
CA MET A 148 0.65 -0.80 -7.73
C MET A 148 0.44 -0.31 -9.16
N PRO A 149 1.42 -0.41 -10.07
CA PRO A 149 1.17 -0.17 -11.49
C PRO A 149 0.07 -1.09 -12.00
N THR A 150 -0.87 -0.58 -12.80
CA THR A 150 -2.02 -1.37 -13.30
C THR A 150 -1.58 -2.62 -14.09
N SER A 151 -0.39 -2.62 -14.68
CA SER A 151 0.19 -3.78 -15.37
C SER A 151 0.62 -4.93 -14.44
N GLU A 152 0.93 -4.63 -13.18
CA GLU A 152 1.40 -5.63 -12.19
C GLU A 152 0.24 -6.25 -11.39
N HIS A 153 -0.98 -5.74 -11.59
CA HIS A 153 -2.17 -6.21 -10.89
C HIS A 153 -2.52 -7.67 -11.26
N ARG A 154 -2.64 -8.53 -10.25
CA ARG A 154 -3.03 -9.95 -10.39
C ARG A 154 -4.25 -10.22 -9.51
N TRP A 155 -5.42 -10.21 -10.14
CA TRP A 155 -6.70 -10.54 -9.50
C TRP A 155 -7.46 -11.57 -10.30
#